data_AF-A0A3N5MSA0-F1
#
_entry.id   AF-A0A3N5MSA0-F1
#
_cell.length_a   1.000
_cell.length_b   1.000
_cell.length_c   1.000
_cell.angle_alpha   90.00
_cell.angle_beta   90.00
_cell.angle_gamma   90.00
#
_symmetry.space_group_name_H-M   'P 1'
#
loop_
_entity.id
_entity.type
_entity.pdbx_description
1 polymer ?
#
loop_
_entity_poly.entity_id
_entity_poly.type
_entity_poly.pdbx_seq_one_letter_code
_entity_poly.pdbx_strand_id
1 'polypeptide(L)' 'HIIVKLLDNIADSEGAQVLIGSENPLDEMKQFSLVAATYKEGNRPIGTIAIIGPKRMNYVEAISIVNSTAQFITKLLS' A
#
# COMPACT_ATOMS: atom_id res chain seq x y z
N HIS A 1 10.43 12.66 5.76
CA HIS A 1 9.38 11.65 6.02
C HIS A 1 8.19 11.80 5.07
N ILE A 2 8.40 11.76 3.76
CA ILE A 2 7.32 11.91 2.76
C ILE A 2 6.53 10.59 2.65
N ILE A 3 7.26 9.46 2.56
CA ILE A 3 6.67 8.12 2.44
C ILE A 3 5.84 7.73 3.67
N VAL A 4 6.31 8.02 4.89
CA VAL A 4 5.57 7.67 6.12
C VAL A 4 4.19 8.35 6.14
N LYS A 5 4.13 9.66 5.88
CA LYS A 5 2.86 10.40 5.80
C LYS A 5 1.92 9.86 4.73
N LEU A 6 2.46 9.37 3.62
CA LEU A 6 1.66 8.77 2.55
C LEU A 6 1.05 7.43 2.98
N LEU A 7 1.83 6.61 3.70
CA LEU A 7 1.36 5.32 4.23
C LEU A 7 0.37 5.48 5.38
N ASP A 8 0.51 6.49 6.23
CA ASP A 8 -0.44 6.79 7.30
C ASP A 8 -1.85 7.05 6.74
N ASN A 9 -1.96 7.72 5.58
CA ASN A 9 -3.27 7.95 4.92
C ASN A 9 -3.92 6.66 4.38
N ILE A 10 -3.16 5.59 4.23
CA ILE A 10 -3.59 4.33 3.63
C ILE A 10 -3.94 3.30 4.71
N ALA A 11 -3.36 3.43 5.90
CA ALA A 11 -3.46 2.48 7.00
C ALA A 11 -4.91 2.14 7.40
N ASP A 12 -5.82 3.12 7.28
CA ASP A 12 -7.23 2.99 7.71
C ASP A 12 -8.15 2.31 6.68
N SER A 13 -7.61 1.95 5.51
CA SER A 13 -8.41 1.38 4.42
C SER A 13 -8.44 -0.16 4.45
N GLU A 14 -9.57 -0.74 4.05
CA GLU A 14 -9.68 -2.18 3.86
C GLU A 14 -9.33 -2.57 2.42
N GLY A 15 -8.53 -3.63 2.27
CA GLY A 15 -8.07 -4.12 0.97
C GLY A 15 -6.85 -3.38 0.42
N ALA A 16 -6.50 -3.67 -0.84
CA ALA A 16 -5.41 -2.97 -1.51
C ALA A 16 -5.84 -1.57 -1.95
N GLN A 17 -5.00 -0.59 -1.67
CA GLN A 17 -5.11 0.79 -2.16
C GLN A 17 -4.17 1.01 -3.33
N VAL A 18 -4.64 1.77 -4.31
CA VAL A 18 -3.86 2.16 -5.48
C VAL A 18 -3.94 3.67 -5.61
N LEU A 19 -2.79 4.34 -5.63
CA LEU A 19 -2.67 5.77 -5.90
C LEU A 19 -1.79 5.97 -7.12
N ILE A 20 -2.29 6.66 -8.14
CA ILE A 20 -1.63 6.85 -9.42
C ILE A 20 -1.37 8.33 -9.66
N GLY A 21 -0.10 8.71 -9.67
CA GLY A 21 0.33 10.03 -10.07
C GLY A 21 -0.40 11.14 -9.32
N SER A 22 -1.31 11.85 -10.00
CA SER A 22 -2.08 12.97 -9.46
C SER A 22 -2.96 12.64 -8.26
N GLU A 23 -3.26 11.38 -8.01
CA GLU A 23 -4.00 10.93 -6.81
C GLU A 23 -3.13 10.96 -5.55
N ASN A 24 -1.80 11.04 -5.70
CA ASN A 24 -0.92 11.16 -4.55
C ASN A 24 -1.10 12.54 -3.88
N PRO A 25 -1.28 12.60 -2.54
CA PRO A 25 -1.45 13.85 -1.80
C PRO A 25 -0.17 14.70 -1.73
N LEU A 26 0.98 14.14 -2.12
CA LEU A 26 2.29 14.79 -2.07
C LEU A 26 2.77 15.06 -3.50
N ASP A 27 3.19 16.31 -3.78
CA ASP A 27 3.58 16.74 -5.12
C ASP A 27 4.76 15.94 -5.68
N GLU A 28 5.71 15.57 -4.82
CA GLU A 28 6.88 14.77 -5.16
C GLU A 28 6.51 13.35 -5.60
N MET A 29 5.34 12.86 -5.16
CA MET A 29 4.83 11.53 -5.48
C MET A 29 3.97 11.51 -6.75
N LYS A 30 3.67 12.68 -7.35
CA LYS A 30 2.84 12.77 -8.55
C LYS A 30 3.43 12.12 -9.79
N GLN A 31 4.69 11.70 -9.76
CA GLN A 31 5.36 10.98 -10.85
C GLN A 31 5.31 9.46 -10.67
N PHE A 32 4.85 8.97 -9.52
CA PHE A 32 4.86 7.56 -9.16
C PHE A 32 3.45 7.01 -9.00
N SER A 33 3.38 5.68 -8.99
CA SER A 33 2.24 4.92 -8.51
C SER A 33 2.60 4.19 -7.24
N LEU A 34 1.65 4.08 -6.33
CA LEU A 34 1.74 3.38 -5.08
C LEU A 34 0.63 2.31 -5.04
N VAL A 35 1.01 1.06 -4.75
CA VAL A 35 0.07 -0.02 -4.47
C VAL A 35 0.35 -0.51 -3.06
N ALA A 36 -0.62 -0.50 -2.17
CA ALA A 36 -0.41 -0.74 -0.75
C ALA A 36 -1.49 -1.61 -0.15
N ALA A 37 -1.15 -2.40 0.88
CA ALA A 37 -2.10 -3.22 1.63
C ALA A 37 -1.73 -3.23 3.12
N THR A 38 -2.74 -3.14 3.98
CA THR A 38 -2.58 -3.15 5.44
C THR A 38 -2.61 -4.58 5.97
N TYR A 39 -1.62 -4.95 6.79
CA TYR A 39 -1.60 -6.21 7.53
C TYR A 39 -2.06 -5.99 8.98
N LYS A 40 -2.66 -7.03 9.55
CA LYS A 40 -3.37 -6.95 10.83
C LYS A 40 -2.90 -8.07 11.77
N GLU A 41 -3.08 -7.85 13.08
CA GLU A 41 -3.03 -8.88 14.11
C GLU A 41 -4.47 -9.03 14.62
N GLY A 42 -5.12 -10.15 14.29
CA GLY A 42 -6.58 -10.26 14.40
C GLY A 42 -7.28 -9.13 13.61
N ASN A 43 -8.09 -8.31 14.30
CA ASN A 43 -8.76 -7.15 13.71
C ASN A 43 -7.96 -5.84 13.81
N ARG A 44 -6.80 -5.84 14.48
CA ARG A 44 -6.03 -4.62 14.72
C ARG A 44 -5.06 -4.38 13.56
N PRO A 45 -5.14 -3.24 12.83
CA PRO A 45 -4.13 -2.88 11.85
C PRO A 45 -2.79 -2.62 12.54
N ILE A 46 -1.73 -3.28 12.08
CA ILE A 46 -0.38 -3.18 12.63
C ILE A 46 0.54 -2.35 11.71
N GLY A 47 0.32 -2.41 10.41
CA GLY A 47 1.05 -1.58 9.45
C GLY A 47 0.68 -1.87 8.00
N THR A 48 1.41 -1.22 7.09
CA THR A 48 1.13 -1.26 5.66
C THR A 48 2.37 -1.65 4.88
N ILE A 49 2.21 -2.51 3.88
CA ILE A 49 3.24 -2.83 2.89
C ILE A 49 2.87 -2.13 1.59
N ALA A 50 3.85 -1.60 0.88
CA ALA A 50 3.60 -0.94 -0.39
C ALA A 50 4.69 -1.18 -1.43
N ILE A 51 4.26 -1.20 -2.70
CA ILE A 51 5.12 -1.15 -3.89
C ILE A 51 5.02 0.25 -4.48
N ILE A 52 6.18 0.86 -4.75
CA ILE A 52 6.31 2.15 -5.44
C ILE A 52 6.89 1.89 -6.82
N GLY A 53 6.26 2.44 -7.85
CA GLY A 53 6.70 2.25 -9.24
C GLY A 53 6.36 3.43 -10.15
N PRO A 54 6.71 3.34 -11.45
CA PRO A 54 6.29 4.33 -12.45
C PRO A 54 4.76 4.28 -12.67
N LYS A 55 4.19 5.37 -13.20
CA LYS A 55 2.73 5.45 -13.50
C LYS A 55 2.18 4.31 -14.34
N ARG A 56 3.01 3.73 -15.20
CA ARG A 56 2.68 2.58 -16.05
C ARG A 56 3.45 1.38 -15.54
N MET A 57 2.83 0.65 -14.63
CA MET A 57 3.33 -0.61 -14.08
C MET A 57 2.28 -1.71 -14.27
N ASN A 58 2.66 -2.98 -14.04
CA ASN A 58 1.72 -4.08 -14.00
C ASN A 58 0.93 -4.05 -12.69
N TYR A 59 -0.22 -3.36 -12.69
CA TYR A 59 -1.06 -3.22 -11.48
C TYR A 59 -1.61 -4.55 -10.98
N VAL A 60 -1.96 -5.47 -11.89
CA VAL A 60 -2.50 -6.78 -11.52
C VAL A 60 -1.48 -7.55 -10.69
N GLU A 61 -0.23 -7.59 -11.15
CA GLU A 61 0.86 -8.25 -10.44
C GLU A 61 1.19 -7.53 -9.13
N ALA A 62 1.29 -6.20 -9.14
CA ALA A 62 1.60 -5.43 -7.93
C ALA A 62 0.55 -5.61 -6.84
N ILE A 63 -0.74 -5.51 -7.18
CA ILE A 63 -1.87 -5.74 -6.26
C ILE A 63 -1.82 -7.16 -5.71
N SER A 64 -1.55 -8.15 -6.56
CA SER A 64 -1.44 -9.55 -6.14
C SER A 64 -0.31 -9.74 -5.12
N ILE A 65 0.86 -9.18 -5.39
CA ILE A 65 2.02 -9.27 -4.50
C ILE A 65 1.72 -8.63 -3.15
N VAL A 66 1.32 -7.35 -3.10
CA VAL A 66 1.10 -6.68 -1.81
C VAL A 66 -0.02 -7.32 -0.99
N ASN A 67 -1.12 -7.76 -1.63
CA ASN A 67 -2.19 -8.44 -0.92
C ASN A 67 -1.72 -9.78 -0.36
N SER A 68 -1.04 -10.58 -1.17
CA SER A 68 -0.55 -11.90 -0.73
C SER A 68 0.46 -11.76 0.41
N THR A 69 1.36 -10.78 0.34
CA THR A 69 2.32 -10.51 1.41
C THR A 69 1.62 -10.00 2.68
N ALA A 70 0.68 -9.07 2.58
CA ALA A 70 -0.05 -8.56 3.75
C ALA A 70 -0.88 -9.64 4.43
N GLN A 71 -1.54 -10.51 3.65
CA GLN A 71 -2.26 -11.67 4.18
C GLN A 71 -1.32 -12.70 4.82
N PHE A 72 -0.16 -12.95 4.21
CA PHE A 72 0.84 -13.85 4.77
C PHE A 72 1.35 -13.36 6.13
N ILE A 73 1.71 -12.07 6.24
CA ILE A 73 2.12 -11.47 7.52
C ILE A 73 0.97 -11.50 8.53
N THR A 74 -0.25 -11.18 8.11
CA THR A 74 -1.43 -11.25 9.00
C THR A 74 -1.60 -12.65 9.59
N LYS A 75 -1.41 -13.71 8.80
CA LYS A 75 -1.46 -15.10 9.26
C LYS A 75 -0.31 -15.49 10.19
N LEU A 76 0.87 -14.87 10.05
CA LEU A 76 2.02 -15.10 10.93
C LEU A 76 1.87 -14.41 12.29
N LEU A 77 1.15 -13.28 12.33
CA LEU A 77 0.92 -12.51 13.54
C LEU A 77 -0.36 -12.93 14.28
N SER A 78 -1.27 -13.66 13.62
CA SER A 78 -2.48 -14.21 14.23
C SER A 78 -2.18 -15.43 15.10
#